data_AF-A0A4T2H128-F1
#
_entry.id   AF-A0A4T2H128-F1
#
_cell.length_a   1.000
_cell.length_b   1.000
_cell.length_c   1.000
_cell.angle_alpha   90.00
_cell.angle_beta   90.00
_cell.angle_gamma   90.00
#
_symmetry.space_group_name_H-M   'P 1'
#
loop_
_entity.id
_entity.type
_entity.pdbx_description
1 polymer ?
#
loop_
_entity_poly.entity_id
_entity_poly.type
_entity_poly.pdbx_seq_one_letter_code
_entity_poly.pdbx_strand_id
1 'polypeptide(L)'
;MAKERVDVLAYKQGLFETREQAKRGVMAGLVVSVINGERYDKPGEKIDEGIELKLKGEKLKYVSRGGLKLEKALQVFQLSVEGQTTIDIGASTGGFTDVMLQAGAKQVYAVDVGTNQLAWKLRQDERVISMEQYNFRYAELGDFELGQPSFASIDVSFISLSLILPALHRILAEGGQVVALVKPQFEAGREQIGKNGIVKDKSVHLKVLEEVTKMAVETGFSVKALSFSPVQGGHGNIEFLAHLEKSTQPNQIDKEVITTTVYQAHEEFKKDE
;
A
#
# COMPACT_ATOMS: atom_id res chain seq x y z
N MET A 1 -4.25 4.66 -20.31
CA MET A 1 -3.69 3.71 -19.33
C MET A 1 -2.48 3.05 -19.95
N ALA A 2 -1.37 3.00 -19.22
CA ALA A 2 -0.17 2.33 -19.71
C ALA A 2 -0.44 0.81 -19.75
N LYS A 3 0.09 0.15 -20.78
CA LYS A 3 -0.06 -1.29 -20.94
C LYS A 3 1.30 -1.96 -20.76
N GLU A 4 1.29 -3.07 -20.04
CA GLU A 4 2.47 -3.90 -19.80
C GLU A 4 2.23 -5.32 -20.30
N ARG A 5 3.32 -6.01 -20.68
CA ARG A 5 3.23 -7.42 -21.03
C ARG A 5 2.84 -8.26 -19.81
N VAL A 6 1.98 -9.26 -19.97
CA VAL A 6 1.58 -10.18 -18.88
C VAL A 6 2.79 -10.74 -18.14
N ASP A 7 3.82 -11.20 -18.86
CA ASP A 7 5.03 -11.76 -18.23
C ASP A 7 5.81 -10.74 -17.41
N VAL A 8 5.95 -9.51 -17.92
CA VAL A 8 6.61 -8.42 -17.21
C VAL A 8 5.78 -7.98 -16.01
N LEU A 9 4.46 -7.91 -16.13
CA LEU A 9 3.58 -7.53 -15.03
C LEU A 9 3.59 -8.59 -13.91
N ALA A 10 3.51 -9.87 -14.26
CA ALA A 10 3.59 -10.97 -13.30
C ALA A 10 4.93 -10.97 -12.55
N TYR A 11 6.04 -10.68 -13.25
CA TYR A 11 7.34 -10.47 -12.60
C TYR A 11 7.36 -9.24 -11.69
N LYS A 12 6.84 -8.09 -12.17
CA LYS A 12 6.78 -6.85 -11.38
C LYS A 12 5.94 -6.98 -10.10
N GLN A 13 4.91 -7.82 -10.13
CA GLN A 13 4.04 -8.13 -8.98
C GLN A 13 4.60 -9.28 -8.09
N GLY A 14 5.81 -9.76 -8.37
CA GLY A 14 6.47 -10.77 -7.55
C GLY A 14 5.80 -12.15 -7.60
N LEU A 15 5.11 -12.50 -8.69
CA LEU A 15 4.62 -13.87 -8.89
C LEU A 15 5.78 -14.83 -9.26
N PHE A 16 6.88 -14.27 -9.75
CA PHE A 16 8.07 -15.01 -10.18
C PHE A 16 9.32 -14.19 -9.89
N GLU A 17 10.44 -14.86 -9.61
CA GLU A 17 11.72 -14.22 -9.23
C GLU A 17 12.42 -13.57 -10.43
N THR A 18 12.13 -14.04 -11.65
CA THR A 18 12.73 -13.51 -12.87
C THR A 18 11.71 -13.36 -13.99
N ARG A 19 11.99 -12.45 -14.93
CA ARG A 19 11.16 -12.29 -16.15
C ARG A 19 11.05 -13.58 -16.96
N GLU A 20 12.12 -14.38 -17.02
CA GLU A 20 12.13 -15.63 -17.78
C GLU A 20 11.29 -16.71 -17.08
N GLN A 21 11.30 -16.77 -15.75
CA GLN A 21 10.35 -17.60 -15.00
C GLN A 21 8.90 -17.15 -15.26
N ALA A 22 8.61 -15.85 -15.22
CA ALA A 22 7.27 -15.33 -15.46
C ALA A 22 6.75 -15.67 -16.86
N LYS A 23 7.59 -15.53 -17.89
CA LYS A 23 7.27 -15.93 -19.25
C LYS A 23 6.89 -17.42 -19.34
N ARG A 24 7.69 -18.30 -18.72
CA ARG A 24 7.37 -19.74 -18.65
C ARG A 24 6.08 -20.01 -17.87
N GLY A 25 5.84 -19.28 -16.78
CA GLY A 25 4.63 -19.40 -15.99
C GLY A 25 3.36 -19.03 -16.75
N VAL A 26 3.40 -17.95 -17.54
CA VAL A 26 2.28 -17.58 -18.44
C VAL A 26 2.07 -18.67 -19.50
N MET A 27 3.14 -19.17 -20.13
CA MET A 27 3.05 -20.26 -21.11
C MET A 27 2.48 -21.56 -20.51
N ALA A 28 2.73 -21.82 -19.23
CA ALA A 28 2.19 -22.95 -18.48
C ALA A 28 0.74 -22.74 -18.01
N GLY A 29 0.13 -21.59 -18.32
CA GLY A 29 -1.24 -21.25 -17.91
C GLY A 29 -1.39 -21.04 -16.41
N LEU A 30 -0.29 -20.67 -15.73
CA LEU A 30 -0.27 -20.43 -14.29
C LEU A 30 -0.70 -19.02 -13.91
N VAL A 31 -0.72 -18.06 -14.83
CA VAL A 31 -1.03 -16.66 -14.50
C VAL A 31 -2.49 -16.37 -14.81
N VAL A 32 -3.23 -15.92 -13.79
CA VAL A 32 -4.63 -15.53 -13.92
C VAL A 32 -4.87 -14.15 -13.32
N SER A 33 -5.84 -13.41 -13.87
CA SER A 33 -6.33 -12.17 -13.30
C SER A 33 -7.03 -12.43 -11.96
N VAL A 34 -6.75 -11.59 -10.96
CA VAL A 34 -7.40 -11.72 -9.65
C VAL A 34 -8.88 -11.31 -9.72
N ILE A 35 -9.21 -10.32 -10.55
CA ILE A 35 -10.55 -9.71 -10.60
C ILE A 35 -11.58 -10.65 -11.24
N ASN A 36 -11.26 -11.25 -12.40
CA ASN A 36 -12.19 -12.06 -13.19
C ASN A 36 -11.78 -13.54 -13.33
N GLY A 37 -10.61 -13.93 -12.82
CA GLY A 37 -10.10 -15.30 -12.93
C GLY A 37 -9.65 -15.70 -14.34
N GLU A 38 -9.59 -14.75 -15.28
CA GLU A 38 -9.18 -14.99 -16.65
C GLU A 38 -7.72 -15.45 -16.70
N ARG A 39 -7.46 -16.53 -17.44
CA ARG A 39 -6.12 -17.07 -17.64
C ARG A 39 -5.46 -16.39 -18.82
N TYR A 40 -4.21 -15.96 -18.63
CA TYR A 40 -3.40 -15.41 -19.71
C TYR A 40 -2.57 -16.52 -20.37
N ASP A 41 -2.69 -16.63 -21.69
CA ASP A 41 -2.02 -17.67 -22.49
C ASP A 41 -0.77 -17.13 -23.22
N LYS A 42 -0.66 -15.81 -23.36
CA LYS A 42 0.40 -15.16 -24.16
C LYS A 42 1.25 -14.25 -23.28
N PRO A 43 2.54 -14.58 -23.05
CA PRO A 43 3.45 -13.76 -22.25
C PRO A 43 3.52 -12.30 -22.71
N GLY A 44 3.53 -12.09 -24.03
CA GLY A 44 3.64 -10.76 -24.64
C GLY A 44 2.32 -10.02 -24.86
N GLU A 45 1.20 -10.56 -24.39
CA GLU A 45 -0.07 -9.85 -24.40
C GLU A 45 0.04 -8.59 -23.54
N LYS A 46 -0.43 -7.46 -24.08
CA LYS A 46 -0.38 -6.16 -23.41
C LYS A 46 -1.69 -5.92 -22.67
N ILE A 47 -1.63 -6.01 -21.35
CA ILE A 47 -2.74 -5.78 -20.45
C ILE A 47 -2.55 -4.46 -19.69
N ASP A 48 -3.60 -3.99 -19.03
CA ASP A 48 -3.48 -2.82 -18.15
C ASP A 48 -2.49 -3.11 -17.02
N GLU A 49 -1.58 -2.17 -16.75
CA GLU A 49 -0.58 -2.34 -15.68
C GLU A 49 -1.20 -2.40 -14.28
N GLY A 50 -2.43 -1.91 -14.11
CA GLY A 50 -3.20 -2.00 -12.87
C GLY A 50 -3.86 -3.36 -12.62
N ILE A 51 -3.81 -4.30 -13.58
CA ILE A 51 -4.41 -5.63 -13.37
C ILE A 51 -3.57 -6.44 -12.39
N GLU A 52 -4.14 -6.75 -11.24
CA GLU A 52 -3.58 -7.71 -10.29
C GLU A 52 -3.63 -9.14 -10.84
N LEU A 53 -2.49 -9.82 -10.76
CA LEU A 53 -2.30 -11.20 -11.19
C LEU A 53 -2.07 -12.10 -9.98
N LYS A 54 -2.44 -13.37 -10.12
CA LYS A 54 -2.09 -14.42 -9.16
C LYS A 54 -1.73 -15.71 -9.87
N LEU A 55 -1.17 -16.65 -9.13
CA LEU A 55 -0.97 -18.00 -9.63
C LEU A 55 -2.30 -18.77 -9.63
N LYS A 56 -2.51 -19.59 -10.65
CA LYS A 56 -3.69 -20.44 -10.80
C LYS A 56 -3.75 -21.41 -9.61
N GLY A 57 -4.90 -21.43 -8.94
CA GLY A 57 -5.10 -22.24 -7.72
C GLY A 57 -4.70 -21.54 -6.43
N GLU A 58 -4.05 -20.38 -6.50
CA GLU A 58 -3.77 -19.54 -5.34
C GLU A 58 -5.08 -18.96 -4.79
N LYS A 59 -5.43 -19.37 -3.56
CA LYS A 59 -6.49 -18.73 -2.78
C LYS A 59 -5.88 -17.54 -2.05
N LEU A 60 -6.05 -16.35 -2.63
CA LEU A 60 -5.74 -15.13 -1.92
C LEU A 60 -6.77 -14.90 -0.81
N LYS A 61 -6.29 -14.49 0.36
CA LYS A 61 -7.16 -14.09 1.48
C LYS A 61 -7.95 -12.80 1.17
N TYR A 62 -7.37 -11.94 0.33
CA TYR A 62 -7.91 -10.65 -0.09
C TYR A 62 -7.95 -10.53 -1.62
N VAL A 63 -8.65 -9.54 -2.16
CA VAL A 63 -8.71 -9.27 -3.62
C VAL A 63 -7.38 -8.84 -4.25
N SER A 64 -6.31 -8.62 -3.48
CA SER A 64 -4.95 -8.46 -3.99
C SER A 64 -3.91 -8.85 -2.94
N ARG A 65 -2.67 -9.09 -3.37
CA ARG A 65 -1.54 -9.35 -2.45
C ARG A 65 -1.20 -8.14 -1.58
N GLY A 66 -1.58 -6.94 -2.02
CA GLY A 66 -1.47 -5.72 -1.22
C GLY A 66 -2.12 -5.87 0.16
N GLY A 67 -3.25 -6.58 0.26
CA GLY A 67 -3.93 -6.78 1.55
C GLY A 67 -3.05 -7.36 2.66
N LEU A 68 -2.03 -8.16 2.33
CA LEU A 68 -1.07 -8.71 3.31
C LEU A 68 -0.31 -7.61 4.07
N LYS A 69 -0.08 -6.45 3.46
CA LYS A 69 0.60 -5.32 4.10
C LYS A 69 -0.22 -4.74 5.24
N LEU A 70 -1.50 -4.44 4.98
CA LEU A 70 -2.39 -3.90 6.00
C LEU A 70 -2.74 -4.96 7.05
N GLU A 71 -2.91 -6.22 6.65
CA GLU A 71 -3.08 -7.34 7.59
C GLU A 71 -1.95 -7.39 8.62
N LYS A 72 -0.69 -7.38 8.15
CA LYS A 72 0.47 -7.35 9.05
C LYS A 72 0.40 -6.12 9.95
N ALA A 73 0.14 -4.94 9.40
CA ALA A 73 0.08 -3.70 10.16
C ALA A 73 -0.96 -3.76 11.30
N LEU A 74 -2.19 -4.22 11.02
CA LEU A 74 -3.22 -4.37 12.04
C LEU A 74 -2.79 -5.32 13.17
N GLN A 75 -2.12 -6.41 12.82
CA GLN A 75 -1.63 -7.39 13.81
C GLN A 75 -0.47 -6.86 14.65
N VAL A 76 0.59 -6.35 14.01
CA VAL A 76 1.82 -5.93 14.73
C VAL A 76 1.60 -4.66 15.54
N PHE A 77 0.74 -3.76 15.08
CA PHE A 77 0.40 -2.53 15.79
C PHE A 77 -0.81 -2.69 16.72
N GLN A 78 -1.42 -3.88 16.76
CA GLN A 78 -2.59 -4.20 17.58
C GLN A 78 -3.75 -3.21 17.36
N LEU A 79 -3.99 -2.88 16.10
CA LEU A 79 -5.03 -1.94 15.70
C LEU A 79 -6.33 -2.69 15.40
N SER A 80 -7.45 -2.09 15.80
CA SER A 80 -8.79 -2.53 15.42
C SER A 80 -9.42 -1.49 14.53
N VAL A 81 -10.19 -1.95 13.54
CA VAL A 81 -11.08 -1.14 12.70
C VAL A 81 -12.55 -1.53 12.89
N GLU A 82 -12.83 -2.44 13.82
CA GLU A 82 -14.18 -2.94 14.10
C GLU A 82 -15.13 -1.79 14.43
N GLY A 83 -16.25 -1.71 13.70
CA GLY A 83 -17.27 -0.69 13.88
C GLY A 83 -16.87 0.73 13.45
N GLN A 84 -15.68 0.93 12.89
CA GLN A 84 -15.17 2.26 12.54
C GLN A 84 -15.51 2.65 11.09
N THR A 85 -15.62 3.97 10.88
CA THR A 85 -15.56 4.56 9.54
C THR A 85 -14.09 4.74 9.18
N THR A 86 -13.66 4.15 8.07
CA THR A 86 -12.27 4.14 7.64
C THR A 86 -12.11 4.74 6.24
N ILE A 87 -10.87 5.11 5.89
CA ILE A 87 -10.51 5.59 4.56
C ILE A 87 -9.29 4.83 4.04
N ASP A 88 -9.37 4.37 2.79
CA ASP A 88 -8.30 3.70 2.06
C ASP A 88 -7.78 4.64 0.95
N ILE A 89 -6.60 5.23 1.16
CA ILE A 89 -6.00 6.21 0.25
C ILE A 89 -5.03 5.50 -0.68
N GLY A 90 -5.41 5.43 -1.96
CA GLY A 90 -4.74 4.58 -2.96
C GLY A 90 -5.34 3.17 -2.99
N ALA A 91 -6.67 3.07 -2.92
CA ALA A 91 -7.38 1.80 -2.79
C ALA A 91 -7.08 0.82 -3.95
N SER A 92 -6.75 1.31 -5.14
CA SER A 92 -6.43 0.51 -6.32
C SER A 92 -7.48 -0.59 -6.55
N THR A 93 -7.07 -1.85 -6.63
CA THR A 93 -7.95 -3.02 -6.78
C THR A 93 -8.76 -3.35 -5.51
N GLY A 94 -8.40 -2.77 -4.36
CA GLY A 94 -9.14 -2.84 -3.11
C GLY A 94 -8.58 -3.80 -2.07
N GLY A 95 -7.30 -4.18 -2.13
CA GLY A 95 -6.70 -5.11 -1.18
C GLY A 95 -6.81 -4.66 0.28
N PHE A 96 -6.56 -3.37 0.56
CA PHE A 96 -6.65 -2.79 1.90
C PHE A 96 -8.11 -2.60 2.33
N THR A 97 -8.96 -2.11 1.41
CA THR A 97 -10.41 -2.06 1.59
C THR A 97 -10.97 -3.43 2.04
N ASP A 98 -10.61 -4.52 1.36
CA ASP A 98 -11.05 -5.88 1.70
C ASP A 98 -10.56 -6.31 3.09
N VAL A 99 -9.30 -6.01 3.45
CA VAL A 99 -8.77 -6.26 4.81
C VAL A 99 -9.62 -5.55 5.86
N MET A 100 -9.92 -4.26 5.67
CA MET A 100 -10.71 -3.49 6.64
C MET A 100 -12.14 -4.01 6.77
N LEU A 101 -12.78 -4.39 5.65
CA LEU A 101 -14.12 -4.98 5.67
C LEU A 101 -14.16 -6.33 6.38
N GLN A 102 -13.15 -7.18 6.17
CA GLN A 102 -13.01 -8.46 6.85
C GLN A 102 -12.67 -8.31 8.34
N ALA A 103 -11.99 -7.20 8.70
CA ALA A 103 -11.69 -6.81 10.08
C ALA A 103 -12.81 -5.99 10.76
N GLY A 104 -14.01 -5.95 10.16
CA GLY A 104 -15.21 -5.40 10.79
C GLY A 104 -15.42 -3.89 10.62
N ALA A 105 -14.75 -3.23 9.68
CA ALA A 105 -15.03 -1.83 9.38
C ALA A 105 -16.53 -1.63 9.06
N LYS A 106 -17.11 -0.59 9.66
CA LYS A 106 -18.50 -0.19 9.44
C LYS A 106 -18.68 0.41 8.05
N GLN A 107 -17.72 1.24 7.64
CA GLN A 107 -17.71 1.93 6.35
C GLN A 107 -16.26 2.12 5.90
N VAL A 108 -15.99 1.99 4.60
CA VAL A 108 -14.69 2.27 3.98
C VAL A 108 -14.88 3.25 2.82
N TYR A 109 -14.23 4.42 2.89
CA TYR A 109 -14.04 5.28 1.74
C TYR A 109 -12.84 4.80 0.93
N ALA A 110 -13.07 4.17 -0.21
CA ALA A 110 -12.03 3.66 -1.09
C ALA A 110 -11.64 4.73 -2.12
N VAL A 111 -10.58 5.46 -1.85
CA VAL A 111 -10.13 6.63 -2.63
C VAL A 111 -9.02 6.26 -3.59
N ASP A 112 -9.18 6.60 -4.87
CA ASP A 112 -8.14 6.39 -5.88
C ASP A 112 -8.16 7.46 -6.97
N VAL A 113 -6.99 7.79 -7.53
CA VAL A 113 -6.85 8.72 -8.66
C VAL A 113 -7.18 8.08 -10.01
N GLY A 114 -7.12 6.75 -10.08
CA GLY A 114 -7.40 5.94 -11.26
C GLY A 114 -8.89 5.86 -11.59
N THR A 115 -9.22 4.99 -12.53
CA THR A 115 -10.61 4.78 -12.97
C THR A 115 -10.86 3.29 -13.13
N ASN A 116 -12.01 2.81 -12.65
CA ASN A 116 -12.44 1.41 -12.76
C ASN A 116 -11.39 0.40 -12.26
N GLN A 117 -10.70 0.72 -11.18
CA GLN A 117 -9.67 -0.11 -10.53
C GLN A 117 -10.29 -1.06 -9.51
N LEU A 118 -11.22 -0.54 -8.68
CA LEU A 118 -11.74 -1.28 -7.54
C LEU A 118 -12.49 -2.53 -7.98
N ALA A 119 -12.16 -3.68 -7.39
CA ALA A 119 -12.77 -4.96 -7.71
C ALA A 119 -14.31 -4.89 -7.56
N TRP A 120 -15.02 -5.46 -8.54
CA TRP A 120 -16.47 -5.36 -8.64
C TRP A 120 -17.22 -5.73 -7.36
N LYS A 121 -16.80 -6.82 -6.70
CA LYS A 121 -17.39 -7.27 -5.43
C LYS A 121 -17.31 -6.21 -4.33
N LEU A 122 -16.18 -5.51 -4.23
CA LEU A 122 -15.99 -4.45 -3.24
C LEU A 122 -16.79 -3.20 -3.61
N ARG A 123 -16.82 -2.84 -4.90
CA ARG A 123 -17.62 -1.72 -5.40
C ARG A 123 -19.13 -1.88 -5.11
N GLN A 124 -19.61 -3.12 -5.01
CA GLN A 124 -21.00 -3.43 -4.69
C GLN A 124 -21.27 -3.65 -3.19
N ASP A 125 -20.25 -3.69 -2.33
CA ASP A 125 -20.45 -3.84 -0.89
C ASP A 125 -21.04 -2.54 -0.32
N GLU A 126 -22.17 -2.63 0.39
CA GLU A 126 -22.90 -1.46 0.92
C GLU A 126 -22.05 -0.64 1.91
N ARG A 127 -21.00 -1.25 2.48
CA ARG A 127 -20.05 -0.60 3.39
C ARG A 127 -18.94 0.15 2.65
N VAL A 128 -18.89 0.10 1.32
CA VAL A 128 -17.81 0.73 0.53
C VAL A 128 -18.34 1.91 -0.27
N ILE A 129 -17.68 3.06 -0.11
CA ILE A 129 -17.87 4.23 -0.99
C ILE A 129 -16.65 4.34 -1.88
N SER A 130 -16.82 4.01 -3.16
CA SER A 130 -15.76 4.16 -4.15
C SER A 130 -15.66 5.61 -4.62
N MET A 131 -14.52 6.24 -4.32
CA MET A 131 -14.17 7.60 -4.73
C MET A 131 -13.00 7.52 -5.72
N GLU A 132 -13.27 7.05 -6.93
CA GLU A 132 -12.30 7.03 -8.03
C GLU A 132 -12.21 8.39 -8.74
N GLN A 133 -11.16 8.60 -9.54
CA GLN A 133 -10.83 9.89 -10.16
C GLN A 133 -10.67 11.02 -9.14
N TYR A 134 -10.31 10.67 -7.90
CA TYR A 134 -10.27 11.59 -6.79
C TYR A 134 -8.82 11.76 -6.31
N ASN A 135 -8.31 12.99 -6.41
CA ASN A 135 -6.97 13.31 -5.96
C ASN A 135 -6.99 13.76 -4.50
N PHE A 136 -6.60 12.85 -3.61
CA PHE A 136 -6.68 13.04 -2.16
C PHE A 136 -5.92 14.27 -1.63
N ARG A 137 -4.95 14.82 -2.38
CA ARG A 137 -4.25 16.07 -2.01
C ARG A 137 -5.21 17.24 -1.81
N TYR A 138 -6.30 17.26 -2.59
CA TYR A 138 -7.31 18.32 -2.58
C TYR A 138 -8.52 17.97 -1.74
N ALA A 139 -8.43 16.91 -0.94
CA ALA A 139 -9.56 16.44 -0.17
C ALA A 139 -9.95 17.41 0.94
N GLU A 140 -11.26 17.56 1.11
CA GLU A 140 -11.89 18.36 2.15
C GLU A 140 -12.79 17.48 3.01
N LEU A 141 -12.99 17.87 4.27
CA LEU A 141 -13.80 17.08 5.20
C LEU A 141 -15.25 16.92 4.71
N GLY A 142 -15.76 17.90 3.97
CA GLY A 142 -17.12 17.86 3.40
C GLY A 142 -17.35 16.74 2.38
N ASP A 143 -16.29 16.17 1.80
CA ASP A 143 -16.40 15.09 0.82
C ASP A 143 -16.78 13.73 1.45
N PHE A 144 -16.73 13.63 2.78
CA PHE A 144 -16.93 12.39 3.56
C PHE A 144 -18.25 12.41 4.35
N GLU A 145 -19.37 12.42 3.62
CA GLU A 145 -20.72 12.67 4.17
C GLU A 145 -21.26 11.56 5.09
N LEU A 146 -20.81 10.31 4.94
CA LEU A 146 -21.26 9.15 5.75
C LEU A 146 -20.50 9.01 7.07
N GLY A 147 -19.83 10.09 7.51
CA GLY A 147 -19.12 10.18 8.77
C GLY A 147 -17.63 10.39 8.58
N GLN A 148 -17.04 11.09 9.55
CA GLN A 148 -15.61 11.38 9.58
C GLN A 148 -14.80 10.10 9.83
N PRO A 149 -13.76 9.80 9.03
CA PRO A 149 -12.90 8.64 9.28
C PRO A 149 -12.13 8.74 10.60
N SER A 150 -12.07 7.63 11.35
CA SER A 150 -11.23 7.48 12.56
C SER A 150 -10.01 6.59 12.33
N PHE A 151 -9.95 5.89 11.19
CA PHE A 151 -8.81 5.10 10.75
C PHE A 151 -8.51 5.39 9.28
N ALA A 152 -7.23 5.50 8.92
CA ALA A 152 -6.79 5.64 7.54
C ALA A 152 -5.70 4.63 7.18
N SER A 153 -5.78 4.08 5.97
CA SER A 153 -4.66 3.39 5.34
C SER A 153 -4.15 4.19 4.14
N ILE A 154 -2.83 4.21 3.93
CA ILE A 154 -2.20 4.91 2.81
C ILE A 154 -1.25 3.97 2.07
N ASP A 155 -1.57 3.62 0.82
CA ASP A 155 -0.71 2.84 -0.08
C ASP A 155 -0.62 3.49 -1.48
N VAL A 156 -0.11 4.71 -1.54
CA VAL A 156 0.02 5.48 -2.79
C VAL A 156 1.36 5.24 -3.48
N SER A 157 1.42 5.45 -4.80
CA SER A 157 2.66 5.34 -5.61
C SER A 157 2.91 6.63 -6.38
N PHE A 158 4.17 6.88 -6.76
CA PHE A 158 4.61 8.06 -7.52
C PHE A 158 4.38 9.41 -6.82
N ILE A 159 4.14 9.39 -5.51
CA ILE A 159 3.93 10.57 -4.68
C ILE A 159 4.50 10.33 -3.29
N SER A 160 5.01 11.39 -2.66
CA SER A 160 5.49 11.39 -1.28
C SER A 160 4.33 11.57 -0.29
N LEU A 161 4.44 10.95 0.88
CA LEU A 161 3.54 11.14 2.02
C LEU A 161 3.47 12.60 2.47
N SER A 162 4.50 13.42 2.21
CA SER A 162 4.50 14.86 2.49
C SER A 162 3.36 15.64 1.81
N LEU A 163 2.80 15.10 0.72
CA LEU A 163 1.65 15.69 0.03
C LEU A 163 0.30 15.08 0.46
N ILE A 164 0.32 13.98 1.20
CA ILE A 164 -0.88 13.25 1.63
C ILE A 164 -1.22 13.55 3.09
N LEU A 165 -0.24 13.51 3.99
CA LEU A 165 -0.47 13.71 5.43
C LEU A 165 -1.12 15.06 5.75
N PRO A 166 -0.77 16.19 5.11
CA PRO A 166 -1.45 17.46 5.39
C PRO A 166 -2.93 17.45 5.00
N ALA A 167 -3.29 16.73 3.95
CA ALA A 167 -4.70 16.54 3.56
C ALA A 167 -5.42 15.63 4.55
N LEU A 168 -4.80 14.49 4.90
CA LEU A 168 -5.34 13.56 5.87
C LEU A 168 -5.55 14.21 7.25
N HIS A 169 -4.65 15.08 7.69
CA HIS A 169 -4.78 15.79 8.96
C HIS A 169 -6.08 16.61 9.04
N ARG A 170 -6.55 17.19 7.93
CA ARG A 170 -7.81 17.95 7.89
C ARG A 170 -9.06 17.06 7.96
N ILE A 171 -8.93 15.80 7.56
CA ILE A 171 -10.06 14.87 7.36
C ILE A 171 -10.20 13.92 8.55
N LEU A 172 -9.09 13.36 9.03
CA LEU A 172 -9.11 12.34 10.08
C LEU A 172 -9.59 12.93 11.40
N ALA A 173 -10.41 12.17 12.13
CA ALA A 173 -10.82 12.53 13.48
C ALA A 173 -9.61 12.66 14.43
N GLU A 174 -9.74 13.50 15.47
CA GLU A 174 -8.71 13.61 16.51
C GLU A 174 -8.50 12.26 17.21
N GLY A 175 -7.24 11.89 17.49
CA GLY A 175 -6.89 10.55 17.98
C GLY A 175 -7.03 9.43 16.94
N GLY A 176 -7.40 9.77 15.70
CA GLY A 176 -7.52 8.81 14.62
C GLY A 176 -6.19 8.16 14.27
N GLN A 177 -6.25 6.88 13.89
CA GLN A 177 -5.09 6.03 13.66
C GLN A 177 -4.80 5.91 12.17
N VAL A 178 -3.52 5.80 11.80
CA VAL A 178 -3.09 5.70 10.41
C VAL A 178 -2.09 4.57 10.25
N VAL A 179 -2.28 3.75 9.22
CA VAL A 179 -1.25 2.87 8.68
C VAL A 179 -0.77 3.44 7.35
N ALA A 180 0.45 3.95 7.30
CA ALA A 180 1.05 4.48 6.08
C ALA A 180 2.16 3.57 5.55
N LEU A 181 2.13 3.27 4.25
CA LEU A 181 3.25 2.63 3.56
C LEU A 181 4.28 3.70 3.22
N VAL A 182 5.46 3.57 3.80
CA VAL A 182 6.63 4.38 3.44
C VAL A 182 7.40 3.64 2.36
N LYS A 183 7.47 4.23 1.17
CA LYS A 183 8.07 3.65 -0.02
C LYS A 183 9.34 4.42 -0.39
N PRO A 184 10.54 3.93 -0.03
CA PRO A 184 11.80 4.67 -0.26
C PRO A 184 11.99 5.17 -1.68
N GLN A 185 11.53 4.42 -2.68
CA GLN A 185 11.59 4.79 -4.10
C GLN A 185 10.77 6.03 -4.49
N PHE A 186 9.84 6.48 -3.64
CA PHE A 186 9.03 7.68 -3.86
C PHE A 186 9.32 8.80 -2.86
N GLU A 187 10.11 8.52 -1.83
CA GLU A 187 10.48 9.47 -0.78
C GLU A 187 11.94 9.96 -0.91
N ALA A 188 12.85 9.08 -1.37
CA ALA A 188 14.26 9.40 -1.49
C ALA A 188 14.54 10.42 -2.60
N GLY A 189 15.61 11.21 -2.43
CA GLY A 189 16.12 12.09 -3.47
C GLY A 189 16.49 11.33 -4.74
N ARG A 190 16.34 11.96 -5.90
CA ARG A 190 16.54 11.33 -7.23
C ARG A 190 17.93 10.70 -7.37
N GLU A 191 18.94 11.28 -6.74
CA GLU A 191 20.32 10.81 -6.70
C GLU A 191 20.53 9.55 -5.86
N GLN A 192 19.59 9.24 -4.95
CA GLN A 192 19.65 8.08 -4.05
C GLN A 192 18.88 6.87 -4.61
N ILE A 193 18.16 7.06 -5.72
CA ILE A 193 17.40 6.02 -6.40
C ILE A 193 18.28 5.34 -7.45
N GLY A 194 18.45 4.03 -7.30
CA GLY A 194 19.27 3.22 -8.20
C GLY A 194 18.60 2.94 -9.55
N LYS A 195 19.24 2.06 -10.34
CA LYS A 195 18.70 1.61 -11.64
C LYS A 195 17.30 1.02 -11.46
N ASN A 196 16.41 1.30 -12.41
CA ASN A 196 15.01 0.85 -12.43
C ASN A 196 14.16 1.31 -11.23
N GLY A 197 14.53 2.39 -10.54
CA GLY A 197 13.73 2.90 -9.43
C GLY A 197 13.88 2.08 -8.13
N ILE A 198 15.01 1.38 -7.96
CA ILE A 198 15.24 0.51 -6.81
C ILE A 198 16.14 1.20 -5.79
N VAL A 199 15.70 1.22 -4.54
CA VAL A 199 16.51 1.63 -3.39
C VAL A 199 16.96 0.37 -2.65
N LYS A 200 18.27 0.09 -2.68
CA LYS A 200 18.88 -1.08 -2.02
C LYS A 200 19.70 -0.72 -0.79
N ASP A 201 20.12 0.53 -0.67
CA ASP A 201 21.05 0.94 0.37
C ASP A 201 20.30 1.14 1.71
N LYS A 202 20.74 0.41 2.75
CA LYS A 202 20.24 0.55 4.12
C LYS A 202 20.32 2.00 4.61
N SER A 203 21.39 2.71 4.30
CA SER A 203 21.59 4.09 4.73
C SER A 203 20.52 5.03 4.15
N VAL A 204 20.07 4.76 2.92
CA VAL A 204 18.97 5.50 2.30
C VAL A 204 17.65 5.17 2.98
N HIS A 205 17.39 3.91 3.32
CA HIS A 205 16.19 3.52 4.06
C HIS A 205 16.11 4.18 5.44
N LEU A 206 17.24 4.22 6.18
CA LEU A 206 17.33 4.91 7.47
C LEU A 206 16.98 6.39 7.31
N LYS A 207 17.62 7.07 6.36
CA LYS A 207 17.39 8.49 6.08
C LYS A 207 15.92 8.77 5.71
N VAL A 208 15.34 7.96 4.82
CA VAL A 208 13.93 8.09 4.43
C VAL A 208 13.00 7.97 5.63
N LEU A 209 13.21 6.97 6.50
CA LEU A 209 12.37 6.82 7.69
C LEU A 209 12.55 7.98 8.66
N GLU A 210 13.77 8.46 8.90
CA GLU A 210 14.02 9.65 9.72
C GLU A 210 13.29 10.89 9.18
N GLU A 211 13.34 11.12 7.86
CA GLU A 211 12.69 12.27 7.22
C GLU A 211 11.16 12.16 7.25
N VAL A 212 10.61 10.99 6.92
CA VAL A 212 9.15 10.77 6.88
C VAL A 212 8.55 10.82 8.27
N THR A 213 9.18 10.20 9.28
CA THR A 213 8.69 10.27 10.67
C THR A 213 8.74 11.69 11.21
N LYS A 214 9.82 12.43 10.95
CA LYS A 214 9.91 13.83 11.33
C LYS A 214 8.81 14.68 10.68
N MET A 215 8.59 14.48 9.37
CA MET A 215 7.55 15.20 8.63
C MET A 215 6.14 14.87 9.15
N ALA A 216 5.87 13.61 9.52
CA ALA A 216 4.60 13.20 10.13
C ALA A 216 4.32 13.98 11.43
N VAL A 217 5.32 14.10 12.30
CA VAL A 217 5.26 14.89 13.54
C VAL A 217 4.98 16.35 13.26
N GLU A 218 5.71 16.96 12.33
CA GLU A 218 5.51 18.35 11.90
C GLU A 218 4.11 18.60 11.32
N THR A 219 3.47 17.57 10.78
CA THR A 219 2.12 17.63 10.18
C THR A 219 1.00 17.38 11.19
N GLY A 220 1.31 17.05 12.45
CA GLY A 220 0.29 16.79 13.49
C GLY A 220 0.04 15.32 13.82
N PHE A 221 0.97 14.42 13.47
CA PHE A 221 0.85 12.99 13.75
C PHE A 221 1.97 12.48 14.65
N SER A 222 1.61 11.85 15.77
CA SER A 222 2.55 11.05 16.55
C SER A 222 2.95 9.80 15.77
N VAL A 223 4.23 9.44 15.81
CA VAL A 223 4.72 8.16 15.27
C VAL A 223 4.73 7.14 16.40
N LYS A 224 3.77 6.20 16.37
CA LYS A 224 3.51 5.27 17.47
C LYS A 224 4.36 4.00 17.36
N ALA A 225 4.54 3.50 16.13
CA ALA A 225 5.34 2.31 15.86
C ALA A 225 5.80 2.27 14.39
N LEU A 226 6.84 1.48 14.13
CA LEU A 226 7.33 1.18 12.80
C LEU A 226 7.46 -0.33 12.61
N SER A 227 7.28 -0.79 11.38
CA SER A 227 7.58 -2.15 10.94
C SER A 227 7.95 -2.13 9.46
N PHE A 228 8.09 -3.31 8.85
CA PHE A 228 8.31 -3.45 7.42
C PHE A 228 7.20 -4.26 6.75
N SER A 229 6.91 -3.97 5.48
CA SER A 229 5.93 -4.71 4.69
C SER A 229 6.32 -6.20 4.60
N PRO A 230 5.37 -7.16 4.69
CA PRO A 230 5.68 -8.59 4.53
C PRO A 230 6.00 -8.97 3.08
N VAL A 231 5.67 -8.11 2.12
CA VAL A 231 5.94 -8.30 0.70
C VAL A 231 6.72 -7.10 0.16
N GLN A 232 7.61 -7.34 -0.79
CA GLN A 232 8.33 -6.26 -1.47
C GLN A 232 7.40 -5.51 -2.43
N GLY A 233 7.67 -4.22 -2.60
CA GLY A 233 7.02 -3.36 -3.58
C GLY A 233 7.55 -3.60 -4.99
N GLY A 234 7.12 -2.74 -5.92
CA GLY A 234 7.52 -2.80 -7.32
C GLY A 234 9.04 -2.86 -7.49
N HIS A 235 9.51 -3.76 -8.37
CA HIS A 235 10.93 -3.99 -8.64
C HIS A 235 11.77 -4.49 -7.44
N GLY A 236 11.13 -5.05 -6.40
CA GLY A 236 11.81 -5.62 -5.24
C GLY A 236 12.20 -4.58 -4.18
N ASN A 237 11.56 -3.40 -4.18
CA ASN A 237 11.80 -2.40 -3.14
C ASN A 237 11.29 -2.89 -1.79
N ILE A 238 12.09 -2.73 -0.74
CA ILE A 238 11.62 -2.91 0.64
C ILE A 238 10.74 -1.71 0.99
N GLU A 239 9.52 -1.97 1.46
CA GLU A 239 8.58 -0.95 1.92
C GLU A 239 8.40 -1.05 3.45
N PHE A 240 8.13 0.07 4.09
CA PHE A 240 7.97 0.15 5.54
C PHE A 240 6.54 0.49 5.95
N LEU A 241 6.14 0.04 7.12
CA LEU A 241 4.83 0.31 7.71
C LEU A 241 5.03 1.33 8.84
N ALA A 242 4.33 2.46 8.78
CA ALA A 242 4.31 3.44 9.84
C ALA A 242 2.91 3.50 10.48
N HIS A 243 2.87 3.33 11.80
CA HIS A 243 1.69 3.57 12.60
C HIS A 243 1.72 5.00 13.13
N LEU A 244 0.78 5.81 12.67
CA LEU A 244 0.64 7.20 13.08
C LEU A 244 -0.68 7.41 13.84
N GLU A 245 -0.72 8.44 14.67
CA GLU A 245 -1.90 8.87 15.40
C GLU A 245 -2.03 10.39 15.30
N LYS A 246 -3.17 10.89 14.84
CA LYS A 246 -3.42 12.33 14.84
C LYS A 246 -3.51 12.81 16.29
N SER A 247 -2.68 13.79 16.64
CA SER A 247 -2.55 14.26 18.01
C SER A 247 -2.30 15.77 18.05
N THR A 248 -2.95 16.46 18.97
CA THR A 248 -2.59 17.84 19.34
C THR A 248 -1.19 17.99 19.94
N GLN A 249 -0.58 16.90 20.42
CA GLN A 249 0.80 16.84 20.90
C GLN A 249 1.54 15.68 20.21
N PRO A 250 2.01 15.88 18.97
CA PRO A 250 2.71 14.85 18.22
C PRO A 250 4.04 14.46 18.87
N ASN A 251 4.25 13.15 19.01
CA ASN A 251 5.51 12.59 19.53
C ASN A 251 6.30 11.89 18.42
N GLN A 252 7.62 12.08 18.47
CA GLN A 252 8.55 11.39 17.58
C GLN A 252 8.92 10.01 18.14
N ILE A 253 9.21 9.06 17.24
CA ILE A 253 9.69 7.74 17.62
C ILE A 253 11.21 7.74 17.86
N ASP A 254 11.69 6.85 18.73
CA ASP A 254 13.12 6.69 18.97
C ASP A 254 13.88 6.23 17.72
N LYS A 255 15.05 6.83 17.49
CA LYS A 255 15.94 6.48 16.36
C LYS A 255 16.38 5.02 16.37
N GLU A 256 16.44 4.40 17.54
CA GLU A 256 16.77 2.98 17.69
C GLU A 256 15.70 2.08 17.07
N VAL A 257 14.43 2.49 17.13
CA VAL A 257 13.32 1.76 16.48
C VAL A 257 13.43 1.85 14.96
N ILE A 258 13.78 3.02 14.41
CA ILE A 258 14.05 3.20 12.98
C ILE A 258 15.18 2.26 12.54
N THR A 259 16.29 2.29 13.28
CA THR A 259 17.47 1.47 12.99
C THR A 259 17.11 -0.01 13.01
N THR A 260 16.49 -0.48 14.09
CA THR A 260 16.08 -1.88 14.24
C THR A 260 15.14 -2.33 13.12
N THR A 261 14.16 -1.51 12.75
CA THR A 261 13.20 -1.81 11.69
C THR A 261 13.88 -2.01 10.34
N VAL A 262 14.81 -1.12 9.96
CA VAL A 262 15.54 -1.24 8.68
C VAL A 262 16.40 -2.49 8.65
N TYR A 263 17.09 -2.79 9.75
CA TYR A 263 17.96 -3.97 9.82
C TYR A 263 17.14 -5.27 9.73
N GLN A 264 16.04 -5.38 10.49
CA GLN A 264 15.14 -6.53 10.43
C GLN A 264 14.57 -6.74 9.02
N ALA A 265 14.14 -5.67 8.34
CA ALA A 265 13.61 -5.78 6.98
C ALA A 265 14.66 -6.33 6.01
N HIS A 266 15.90 -5.84 6.12
CA HIS A 266 17.02 -6.32 5.31
C HIS A 266 17.44 -7.75 5.64
N GLU A 267 17.35 -8.16 6.90
CA GLU A 267 17.64 -9.55 7.30
C GLU A 267 16.58 -10.52 6.78
N GLU A 268 15.32 -10.11 6.78
CA GLU A 268 14.23 -10.94 6.24
C GLU A 268 14.41 -11.15 4.74
N PHE A 269 14.48 -10.06 3.97
CA PHE A 269 14.54 -10.16 2.50
C PHE A 269 15.91 -10.59 1.94
N LYS A 270 16.95 -10.68 2.78
CA LYS A 270 18.21 -11.34 2.39
C LYS A 270 18.13 -12.87 2.41
N LYS A 271 17.18 -13.45 3.14
CA LYS A 271 16.97 -14.91 3.14
C LYS A 271 16.28 -15.38 1.86
N ASP A 272 15.62 -14.46 1.16
CA ASP A 272 14.85 -14.69 -0.05
C ASP A 272 15.64 -14.39 -1.35
N GLU A 273 16.89 -13.91 -1.25
CA GLU A 273 17.86 -13.78 -2.36
C GLU A 273 18.79 -15.00 -2.44
#